data_AF-A0A4Q1DAU2-F1
#
_entry.id   AF-A0A4Q1DAU2-F1
#
_cell.length_a   1.000
_cell.length_b   1.000
_cell.length_c   1.000
_cell.angle_alpha   90.00
_cell.angle_beta   90.00
_cell.angle_gamma   90.00
#
_symmetry.space_group_name_H-M   'P 1'
#
loop_
_entity.id
_entity.type
_entity.pdbx_description
1 polymer ?
#
loop_
_entity_poly.entity_id
_entity_poly.type
_entity_poly.pdbx_seq_one_letter_code
_entity_poly.pdbx_strand_id
1 'polypeptide(L)'
;MLAKREEAFITWWEQNRDRNKRALRQLFVGLPVGVAFGAGILLSLGSGWYERANMVANSQVNPNVIIIAVAVIAVFIAVFYKKYQWEMYEQQYRELLQKKKNLLKKQEDAANPASE
;
A
#
# COMPACT_ATOMS: atom_id res chain seq x y z
N MET A 1 18.13 13.05 -23.83
CA MET A 1 16.67 12.75 -23.81
C MET A 1 16.43 11.70 -22.74
N LEU A 2 15.22 11.61 -22.20
CA LEU A 2 14.85 10.50 -21.31
C LEU A 2 14.85 9.19 -22.11
N ALA A 3 15.05 8.07 -21.42
CA ALA A 3 14.90 6.76 -22.05
C ALA A 3 13.42 6.50 -22.38
N LYS A 4 13.14 5.81 -23.48
CA LYS A 4 11.76 5.47 -23.93
C LYS A 4 10.93 4.78 -22.83
N ARG A 5 11.59 4.03 -21.95
CA ARG A 5 10.98 3.37 -20.78
C ARG A 5 10.56 4.36 -19.69
N GLU A 6 11.37 5.40 -19.45
CA GLU A 6 11.08 6.44 -18.45
C GLU A 6 9.88 7.29 -18.88
N GLU A 7 9.79 7.65 -20.15
CA GLU A 7 8.63 8.40 -20.69
C GLU A 7 7.34 7.56 -20.68
N ALA A 8 7.44 6.27 -21.02
CA ALA A 8 6.31 5.36 -20.91
C ALA A 8 5.81 5.23 -19.46
N PHE A 9 6.72 5.17 -18.48
CA PHE A 9 6.36 5.15 -17.07
C PHE A 9 5.67 6.44 -16.62
N ILE A 10 6.19 7.62 -16.99
CA ILE A 10 5.57 8.92 -16.68
C ILE A 10 4.13 8.96 -17.19
N THR A 11 3.93 8.60 -18.45
CA THR A 11 2.61 8.65 -19.12
C THR A 11 1.63 7.66 -18.48
N TRP A 12 2.09 6.43 -18.21
CA TRP A 12 1.27 5.41 -17.56
C TRP A 12 0.90 5.80 -16.11
N TRP A 13 1.86 6.29 -15.33
CA TRP A 13 1.62 6.66 -13.94
C TRP A 13 0.67 7.85 -13.83
N GLU A 14 0.83 8.86 -14.69
CA GLU A 14 -0.05 10.04 -14.72
C GLU A 14 -1.52 9.65 -14.97
N GLN A 15 -1.78 8.70 -15.87
CA GLN A 15 -3.13 8.19 -16.13
C GLN A 15 -3.68 7.30 -15.00
N ASN A 16 -2.81 6.56 -14.32
CA ASN A 16 -3.22 5.53 -13.37
C ASN A 16 -3.16 5.99 -11.89
N ARG A 17 -2.49 7.09 -11.58
CA ARG A 17 -2.27 7.60 -10.21
C ARG A 17 -3.56 7.83 -9.44
N ASP A 18 -4.56 8.44 -10.08
CA ASP A 18 -5.85 8.75 -9.44
C ASP A 18 -6.68 7.49 -9.17
N ARG A 19 -6.64 6.53 -10.10
CA ARG A 19 -7.27 5.21 -9.93
C ARG A 19 -6.64 4.47 -8.75
N ASN A 20 -5.31 4.49 -8.67
CA ASN A 20 -4.57 3.80 -7.62
C ASN A 20 -4.78 4.45 -6.24
N LYS A 21 -4.92 5.79 -6.19
CA LYS A 21 -5.29 6.53 -4.97
C LYS A 21 -6.71 6.20 -4.50
N ARG A 22 -7.65 6.02 -5.43
CA ARG A 22 -9.02 5.59 -5.12
C ARG A 22 -9.05 4.15 -4.60
N ALA A 23 -8.29 3.24 -5.22
CA ALA A 23 -8.15 1.86 -4.77
C ALA A 23 -7.56 1.78 -3.35
N LEU A 24 -6.54 2.57 -3.06
CA LEU A 24 -6.00 2.73 -1.71
C LEU A 24 -7.05 3.19 -0.71
N ARG A 25 -7.80 4.24 -1.05
CA ARG A 25 -8.86 4.77 -0.18
C ARG A 25 -9.96 3.74 0.08
N GLN A 26 -10.34 2.94 -0.92
CA GLN A 26 -11.31 1.86 -0.77
C GLN A 26 -10.77 0.71 0.10
N LEU A 27 -9.48 0.38 -0.02
CA LEU A 27 -8.80 -0.58 0.84
C LEU A 27 -8.78 -0.11 2.30
N PHE A 28 -8.46 1.16 2.55
CA PHE A 28 -8.47 1.75 3.90
C PHE A 28 -9.85 1.75 4.58
N VAL A 29 -10.94 1.73 3.81
CA VAL A 29 -12.31 1.66 4.34
C VAL A 29 -12.80 0.22 4.47
N GLY A 30 -12.50 -0.65 3.50
CA GLY A 30 -12.93 -2.06 3.52
C GLY A 30 -12.20 -2.91 4.55
N LEU A 31 -10.98 -2.54 4.90
CA LEU A 31 -10.14 -3.29 5.82
C LEU A 31 -10.59 -3.21 7.29
N PRO A 32 -10.91 -2.04 7.87
CA PRO A 32 -11.49 -1.97 9.22
C PRO A 32 -12.81 -2.76 9.32
N VAL A 33 -13.61 -2.78 8.26
CA VAL A 33 -14.87 -3.55 8.24
C VAL A 33 -14.59 -5.06 8.25
N GLY A 34 -13.61 -5.52 7.45
CA GLY A 34 -13.17 -6.93 7.48
C GLY A 34 -12.58 -7.33 8.84
N VAL A 35 -11.81 -6.44 9.47
CA VAL A 35 -11.28 -6.64 10.83
C VAL A 35 -12.41 -6.68 11.86
N ALA A 36 -13.39 -5.78 11.78
CA ALA A 36 -14.54 -5.75 12.69
C ALA A 36 -15.39 -7.02 12.57
N PHE A 37 -15.60 -7.52 11.36
CA PHE A 37 -16.27 -8.81 11.13
C PHE A 37 -15.48 -9.99 11.67
N GLY A 38 -14.17 -10.03 11.38
CA GLY A 38 -13.28 -11.06 11.94
C GLY A 38 -13.30 -11.03 13.46
N ALA A 39 -13.16 -9.85 14.07
CA ALA A 39 -13.25 -9.66 15.51
C ALA A 39 -14.60 -10.12 16.07
N GLY A 40 -15.72 -9.81 15.40
CA GLY A 40 -17.04 -10.27 15.80
C GLY A 40 -17.18 -11.79 15.81
N ILE A 41 -16.64 -12.48 14.80
CA ILE A 41 -16.63 -13.95 14.73
C ILE A 41 -15.79 -14.53 15.88
N LEU A 42 -14.63 -13.95 16.14
CA LEU A 42 -13.73 -14.40 17.20
C LEU A 42 -14.31 -14.18 18.59
N LEU A 43 -14.98 -13.04 18.81
CA LEU A 43 -15.72 -12.76 20.05
C LEU A 43 -16.91 -13.70 20.22
N SER A 44 -17.62 -14.02 19.15
CA SER A 44 -18.71 -15.00 19.16
C SER A 44 -18.20 -16.40 19.57
N LEU A 45 -17.08 -16.85 19.00
CA LEU A 45 -16.46 -18.13 19.36
C LEU A 45 -15.87 -18.12 20.78
N GLY A 46 -15.32 -16.99 21.22
CA GLY A 46 -14.78 -16.78 22.57
C GLY A 46 -15.85 -16.58 23.66
N SER A 47 -17.10 -16.31 23.30
CA SER A 47 -18.22 -16.12 24.24
C SER A 47 -18.58 -17.37 25.05
N GLY A 48 -17.93 -18.51 24.79
CA GLY A 48 -18.03 -19.69 25.63
C GLY A 48 -19.33 -20.46 25.48
N TRP A 49 -20.13 -20.19 24.44
CA TRP A 49 -21.38 -20.91 24.18
C TRP A 49 -21.18 -22.42 23.88
N TYR A 50 -19.93 -22.88 23.79
CA TYR A 50 -19.54 -24.27 23.54
C TYR A 50 -18.51 -24.76 24.58
N GLU A 51 -18.99 -25.15 25.77
CA GLU A 51 -18.16 -25.59 26.92
C GLU A 51 -17.16 -26.73 26.60
N ARG A 52 -17.45 -27.58 25.61
CA ARG A 52 -16.55 -28.69 25.22
C ARG A 52 -15.24 -28.23 24.59
N ALA A 53 -15.18 -27.04 23.99
CA ALA A 53 -13.94 -26.50 23.40
C ALA A 53 -13.00 -25.92 24.48
N ASN A 54 -13.56 -25.41 25.58
CA ASN A 54 -12.82 -24.78 26.67
C ASN A 54 -11.96 -25.76 27.47
N MET A 55 -12.36 -27.04 27.53
CA MET A 55 -11.66 -28.07 28.31
C MET A 55 -10.34 -28.54 27.64
N VAL A 56 -10.21 -28.37 26.32
CA VAL A 56 -9.03 -28.79 25.53
C VAL A 56 -8.08 -27.61 25.24
N ALA A 57 -8.57 -26.37 25.24
CA ALA A 57 -7.76 -25.18 24.96
C ALA A 57 -6.86 -24.74 26.13
N ASN A 58 -7.10 -25.24 27.34
CA ASN A 58 -6.49 -24.71 28.57
C ASN A 58 -5.10 -25.30 28.91
N SER A 59 -4.54 -26.21 28.10
CA SER A 59 -3.33 -26.95 28.50
C SER A 59 -1.99 -26.36 28.04
N GLN A 60 -1.94 -25.42 27.10
CA GLN A 60 -0.76 -24.57 26.80
C GLN A 60 -1.05 -23.73 25.54
N VAL A 61 -1.22 -22.42 25.71
CA VAL A 61 -1.43 -21.39 24.67
C VAL A 61 -2.63 -21.64 23.75
N ASN A 62 -3.69 -20.85 23.93
CA ASN A 62 -4.89 -20.92 23.11
C ASN A 62 -4.55 -20.61 21.63
N PRO A 63 -4.62 -21.61 20.71
CA PRO A 63 -4.20 -21.46 19.31
C PRO A 63 -4.96 -20.35 18.57
N ASN A 64 -6.19 -20.06 19.02
CA ASN A 64 -7.00 -19.01 18.42
C ASN A 64 -6.35 -17.64 18.58
N VAL A 65 -5.72 -17.32 19.71
CA VAL A 65 -5.06 -16.02 19.93
C VAL A 65 -3.95 -15.79 18.91
N ILE A 66 -3.20 -16.84 18.56
CA ILE A 66 -2.14 -16.78 17.56
C ILE A 66 -2.74 -16.56 16.17
N ILE A 67 -3.80 -17.28 15.82
CA ILE A 67 -4.49 -17.12 14.52
C ILE A 67 -5.01 -15.68 14.35
N ILE A 68 -5.59 -15.12 15.40
CA ILE A 68 -6.09 -13.73 15.38
C ILE A 68 -4.94 -12.74 15.22
N ALA A 69 -3.87 -12.90 16.00
CA ALA A 69 -2.71 -12.03 15.92
C ALA A 69 -2.08 -12.06 14.52
N VAL A 70 -1.92 -13.24 13.93
CA VAL A 70 -1.41 -13.40 12.56
C VAL A 70 -2.36 -12.77 11.54
N ALA A 71 -3.67 -12.93 11.68
CA ALA A 71 -4.65 -12.32 10.79
C ALA A 71 -4.57 -10.79 10.83
N VAL A 72 -4.48 -10.20 12.02
CA VAL A 72 -4.33 -8.74 12.20
C VAL A 72 -3.04 -8.24 11.58
N ILE A 73 -1.92 -8.93 11.81
CA ILE A 73 -0.62 -8.56 11.23
C ILE A 73 -0.64 -8.66 9.70
N ALA A 74 -1.19 -9.75 9.15
CA ALA A 74 -1.28 -9.94 7.71
C ALA A 74 -2.12 -8.84 7.04
N VAL A 75 -3.25 -8.50 7.66
CA VAL A 75 -4.14 -7.43 7.22
C VAL A 75 -3.44 -6.07 7.29
N PHE A 76 -2.74 -5.78 8.38
CA PHE A 76 -1.95 -4.55 8.53
C PHE A 76 -0.85 -4.43 7.46
N ILE A 77 -0.07 -5.51 7.26
CA ILE A 77 1.00 -5.55 6.26
C ILE A 77 0.45 -5.36 4.84
N ALA A 78 -0.69 -5.98 4.50
CA ALA A 78 -1.29 -5.85 3.18
C ALA A 78 -1.67 -4.41 2.84
N VAL A 79 -2.24 -3.66 3.80
CA VAL A 79 -2.54 -2.23 3.61
C VAL A 79 -1.27 -1.42 3.50
N PHE A 80 -0.36 -1.63 4.46
CA PHE A 80 0.86 -0.84 4.53
C PHE A 80 1.69 -1.02 3.26
N TYR A 81 1.79 -2.24 2.75
CA TYR A 81 2.49 -2.55 1.51
C TYR A 81 1.90 -1.83 0.29
N LYS A 82 0.56 -1.82 0.15
CA LYS A 82 -0.09 -1.11 -0.95
C LYS A 82 0.11 0.40 -0.88
N LYS A 83 0.08 0.98 0.32
CA LYS A 83 0.37 2.41 0.52
C LYS A 83 1.82 2.72 0.17
N TYR A 84 2.75 1.93 0.69
CA TYR A 84 4.18 2.08 0.44
C TYR A 84 4.52 1.98 -1.06
N GLN A 85 3.92 1.03 -1.78
CA GLN A 85 4.13 0.93 -3.24
C GLN A 85 3.67 2.18 -3.98
N TRP A 86 2.54 2.76 -3.61
CA TRP A 86 2.06 3.99 -4.23
C TRP A 86 3.01 5.16 -3.96
N GLU A 87 3.51 5.30 -2.73
CA GLU A 87 4.50 6.33 -2.38
C GLU A 87 5.80 6.17 -3.17
N MET A 88 6.28 4.93 -3.36
CA MET A 88 7.48 4.64 -4.14
C MET A 88 7.32 5.04 -5.62
N TYR A 89 6.20 4.69 -6.25
CA TYR A 89 5.93 5.07 -7.64
C TYR A 89 5.77 6.59 -7.80
N GLU A 90 5.15 7.26 -6.82
CA GLU A 90 5.00 8.71 -6.81
C GLU A 90 6.37 9.42 -6.65
N GLN A 91 7.26 8.87 -5.83
CA GLN A 91 8.63 9.38 -5.70
C GLN A 91 9.40 9.23 -7.02
N GLN A 92 9.38 8.04 -7.62
CA GLN A 92 10.04 7.78 -8.91
C GLN A 92 9.53 8.73 -10.00
N TYR A 93 8.22 8.99 -10.04
CA TYR A 93 7.63 9.93 -10.99
C TYR A 93 8.17 11.35 -10.83
N ARG A 94 8.31 11.84 -9.58
CA ARG A 94 8.84 13.18 -9.30
C ARG A 94 10.31 13.31 -9.69
N GLU A 95 11.11 12.30 -9.38
CA GLU A 95 12.53 12.26 -9.75
C GLU A 95 12.70 12.33 -11.27
N LEU A 96 11.89 11.57 -12.02
CA LEU A 96 11.92 11.60 -13.48
C LEU A 96 11.46 12.94 -14.07
N LEU A 97 10.45 13.59 -13.48
CA LEU A 97 10.03 14.94 -13.89
C LEU A 97 11.13 15.98 -13.65
N GLN A 98 11.81 15.92 -12.52
CA GLN A 98 12.95 16.81 -12.23
C GLN A 98 14.09 16.59 -13.23
N LYS A 99 14.42 15.34 -13.52
CA LYS A 99 15.40 14.98 -14.56
C LYS A 99 15.01 15.53 -15.93
N LYS A 100 13.72 15.41 -16.31
CA LYS A 100 13.19 15.99 -17.56
C LYS A 100 13.40 17.51 -17.60
N LYS A 101 13.04 18.21 -16.52
CA LYS A 101 13.18 19.67 -16.43
C LYS A 101 14.64 20.12 -16.56
N ASN A 102 15.57 19.44 -15.89
CA ASN A 102 16.99 19.75 -15.96
C ASN A 102 17.57 19.53 -17.36
N LEU A 103 17.12 18.48 -18.05
CA LEU A 103 17.53 18.21 -19.44
C LEU A 103 17.00 19.27 -20.40
N LEU A 104 15.76 19.72 -20.23
CA LEU A 104 15.17 20.80 -21.04
C LEU A 104 15.92 22.11 -20.81
N LYS A 105 16.20 22.47 -19.55
CA LYS A 105 16.98 23.66 -19.22
C LYS A 105 18.38 23.63 -19.85
N LYS A 106 19.07 22.50 -19.75
CA LYS A 106 20.40 22.33 -20.38
C LYS A 106 20.36 22.45 -21.90
N GLN A 107 19.27 22.06 -22.55
CA GLN A 107 19.08 22.24 -23.99
C GLN A 107 18.82 23.70 -24.35
N GLU A 108 18.06 24.42 -23.52
CA GLU A 108 17.79 25.86 -23.67
C GLU A 108 19.07 26.69 -23.49
N ASP A 109 19.85 26.39 -22.46
CA ASP A 109 21.16 27.03 -22.19
C ASP A 109 22.16 26.73 -23.33
N ALA A 110 22.14 25.52 -23.90
CA ALA A 110 22.99 25.17 -25.05
C ALA A 110 22.51 25.77 -26.38
N ALA A 111 21.24 26.14 -26.49
CA ALA A 111 20.65 26.77 -27.67
C ALA A 111 20.78 28.31 -27.64
N ASN A 112 21.11 28.90 -26.50
CA ASN A 112 21.32 30.35 -26.34
C ASN A 112 22.69 30.66 -25.69
N PRO A 113 23.80 30.57 -26.44
CA PRO A 113 25.16 30.75 -25.89
C PRO A 113 25.54 32.21 -25.54
N ALA A 114 24.60 33.16 -25.61
CA ALA A 114 24.90 34.61 -25.54
C ALA A 114 24.57 35.27 -24.18
N SER A 115 24.38 34.51 -23.10
CA SER A 115 24.08 35.05 -21.76
C SER A 115 25.21 34.94 -20.74
N GLU A 116 26.45 34.76 -21.18
CA GLU A 116 27.66 35.00 -20.37
C GLU A 116 28.41 36.25 -20.86
#